data_AF-A0A6A2YAK0-F1
#
_entry.id   AF-A0A6A2YAK0-F1
#
_cell.length_a   1.000
_cell.length_b   1.000
_cell.length_c   1.000
_cell.angle_alpha   90.00
_cell.angle_beta   90.00
_cell.angle_gamma   90.00
#
_symmetry.space_group_name_H-M   'P 1'
#
loop_
_entity.id
_entity.type
_entity.pdbx_description
1 polymer ?
#
loop_
_entity_poly.entity_id
_entity_poly.type
_entity_poly.pdbx_seq_one_letter_code
_entity_poly.pdbx_strand_id
1 'polypeptide(L)'
;MGETDHHHHPPPPQVVAPPPAPPPNLALSRGPTWTPAEQLHQLQYCIHSNPSWPQALLLAFQHYIVNLGTTVLIANTFVYRMGGHHGDKARVIQVLLFMSGVNTLLQTLIGSRLPTVMGASFAYTLPLLSIINNYTDEAFASEHDRFVHGMRTIQGSLIVSSFVNIILGYSRAWGELTRFFSPIVVVPVVCLVGLGLFTRGFPLLGNCVEIGLPMLILLVISQQHLKRLHSWAYAIVERLALLFCIGIIWAFAAILTVSGAYNNVKTATKQSCRTDRSFLISSSPWIKIPYPFQWGTPIFRASHVFGMIGAAFVFVCRAARLSGATAPPAHVLSRSIGLQGIGMLLEGLFGSLVGTTASVENVGLLGLTHIGSRRVVQISTAFMIFFSIFGKFGALFASIPLPIFAAIYCILLGVVAASGITFIQFANNNSMRNIYVLGVSLFLGLSIPQYFAMNTTYDGHGPVRSDAGWFNNILNTIFSSPATVAIIVGTVLDNTLEAKQLDDRGIPWWKPFQHRKGDVRTEEFYSYPLRINEYIPTRFL
;
A
#
# COMPACT_ATOMS: atom_id res chain seq x y z
N MET A 1 30.79 31.89 -106.63
CA MET A 1 31.16 32.45 -105.31
C MET A 1 29.87 32.74 -104.56
N GLY A 2 29.64 32.04 -103.45
CA GLY A 2 28.41 32.10 -102.66
C GLY A 2 28.05 30.73 -102.12
N GLU A 3 28.79 30.27 -101.11
CA GLU A 3 28.47 29.10 -100.30
C GLU A 3 27.27 29.40 -99.40
N THR A 4 26.34 28.44 -99.33
CA THR A 4 25.12 28.47 -98.52
C THR A 4 25.35 27.78 -97.19
N ASP A 5 25.06 28.50 -96.11
CA ASP A 5 25.00 28.10 -94.70
C ASP A 5 24.07 26.91 -94.43
N HIS A 6 24.60 25.88 -93.78
CA HIS A 6 23.81 24.89 -93.04
C HIS A 6 24.09 25.04 -91.54
N HIS A 7 23.09 25.56 -90.82
CA HIS A 7 23.05 25.66 -89.37
C HIS A 7 23.03 24.27 -88.71
N HIS A 8 24.06 23.96 -87.91
CA HIS A 8 24.02 22.89 -86.91
C HIS A 8 23.69 23.48 -85.54
N HIS A 9 22.54 23.08 -84.98
CA HIS A 9 22.17 23.37 -83.60
C HIS A 9 23.00 22.53 -82.61
N PRO A 10 23.56 23.12 -81.54
CA PRO A 10 24.19 22.37 -80.46
C PRO A 10 23.14 21.65 -79.57
N PRO A 11 23.49 20.50 -78.96
CA PRO A 11 22.58 19.78 -78.06
C PRO A 11 22.32 20.58 -76.76
N PRO A 12 21.15 20.39 -76.13
CA PRO A 12 20.80 21.10 -74.89
C PRO A 12 21.70 20.68 -73.71
N PRO A 13 21.95 21.58 -72.74
CA PRO A 13 22.78 21.27 -71.58
C PRO A 13 22.16 20.19 -70.70
N GLN A 14 22.99 19.26 -70.21
CA GLN A 14 22.59 18.23 -69.25
C GLN A 14 22.14 18.89 -67.94
N VAL A 15 20.88 18.66 -67.56
CA VAL A 15 20.35 19.05 -66.25
C VAL A 15 20.96 18.11 -65.20
N VAL A 16 21.93 18.60 -64.43
CA VAL A 16 22.45 17.90 -63.26
C VAL A 16 21.31 17.83 -62.23
N ALA A 17 20.91 16.62 -61.85
CA ALA A 17 19.93 16.43 -60.78
C ALA A 17 20.45 17.11 -59.48
N PRO A 18 19.60 17.83 -58.73
CA PRO A 18 20.03 18.41 -57.46
C PRO A 18 20.53 17.30 -56.54
N PRO A 19 21.56 17.57 -55.71
CA PRO A 19 22.07 16.58 -54.78
C PRO A 19 20.93 16.08 -53.88
N PRO A 20 20.93 14.78 -53.51
CA PRO A 20 19.93 14.25 -52.59
C PRO A 20 19.93 15.11 -51.34
N ALA A 21 18.73 15.49 -50.88
CA ALA A 21 18.58 16.26 -49.66
C ALA A 21 19.41 15.60 -48.54
N PRO A 22 20.18 16.38 -47.76
CA PRO A 22 20.94 15.80 -46.66
C PRO A 22 19.98 14.98 -45.80
N PRO A 23 20.40 13.79 -45.31
CA PRO A 23 19.56 13.01 -44.43
C PRO A 23 19.05 13.92 -43.31
N PRO A 24 17.77 13.83 -42.91
CA PRO A 24 17.21 14.70 -41.89
C PRO A 24 18.17 14.71 -40.70
N ASN A 25 18.62 15.90 -40.31
CA ASN A 25 19.55 16.10 -39.22
C ASN A 25 19.07 15.29 -38.00
N LEU A 26 19.68 14.13 -37.76
CA LEU A 26 19.51 13.33 -36.53
C LEU A 26 19.90 14.12 -35.28
N ALA A 27 20.53 15.29 -35.46
CA ALA A 27 20.85 16.25 -34.41
C ALA A 27 19.61 16.90 -33.75
N LEU A 28 18.44 16.91 -34.41
CA LEU A 28 17.17 17.16 -33.74
C LEU A 28 16.56 15.81 -33.35
N SER A 29 17.27 15.08 -32.50
CA SER A 29 16.59 14.13 -31.63
C SER A 29 15.48 14.93 -30.94
N ARG A 30 14.23 14.71 -31.35
CA ARG A 30 13.09 15.25 -30.64
C ARG A 30 13.34 14.86 -29.19
N GLY A 31 13.46 15.86 -28.31
CA GLY A 31 13.48 15.61 -26.88
C GLY A 31 12.32 14.69 -26.49
N PRO A 32 12.33 14.12 -25.28
CA PRO A 32 11.30 13.15 -24.87
C PRO A 32 9.91 13.66 -25.28
N THR A 33 9.16 12.82 -26.01
CA THR A 33 7.84 13.16 -26.55
C THR A 33 6.84 13.56 -25.46
N TRP A 34 7.17 13.21 -24.20
CA TRP A 34 6.43 13.55 -23.00
C TRP A 34 7.37 14.24 -22.00
N THR A 35 7.00 15.44 -21.58
CA THR A 35 7.70 16.14 -20.50
C THR A 35 7.34 15.50 -19.15
N PRO A 36 8.29 15.36 -18.20
CA PRO A 36 7.99 14.84 -16.87
C PRO A 36 6.90 15.67 -16.19
N ALA A 37 5.79 15.02 -15.82
CA ALA A 37 4.65 15.67 -15.17
C ALA A 37 4.50 15.21 -13.71
N GLU A 38 4.32 16.15 -12.80
CA GLU A 38 4.17 15.86 -11.37
C GLU A 38 2.80 15.27 -11.04
N GLN A 39 1.76 15.75 -11.73
CA GLN A 39 0.39 15.26 -11.64
C GLN A 39 0.04 14.35 -12.82
N LEU A 40 -0.79 13.33 -12.56
CA LEU A 40 -1.30 12.44 -13.60
C LEU A 40 -2.41 13.14 -14.40
N HIS A 41 -2.33 13.08 -15.72
CA HIS A 41 -3.22 13.82 -16.63
C HIS A 41 -4.69 13.35 -16.57
N GLN A 42 -4.93 12.11 -16.13
CA GLN A 42 -6.26 11.49 -16.11
C GLN A 42 -6.91 11.49 -14.72
N LEU A 43 -6.40 12.29 -13.77
CA LEU A 43 -7.01 12.38 -12.45
C LEU A 43 -8.31 13.20 -12.51
N GLN A 44 -9.45 12.58 -12.19
CA GLN A 44 -10.76 13.23 -12.28
C GLN A 44 -11.06 14.09 -11.05
N TYR A 45 -10.68 13.60 -9.86
CA TYR A 45 -10.79 14.35 -8.62
C TYR A 45 -9.42 14.44 -7.93
N CYS A 46 -8.93 15.67 -7.78
CA CYS A 46 -7.77 16.00 -6.97
C CYS A 46 -8.13 16.03 -5.47
N ILE A 47 -7.13 16.22 -4.62
CA ILE A 47 -7.27 16.19 -3.14
C ILE A 47 -8.40 17.07 -2.59
N HIS A 48 -8.53 18.29 -3.13
CA HIS A 48 -9.52 19.27 -2.66
C HIS A 48 -10.84 19.22 -3.42
N SER A 49 -10.89 18.57 -4.59
CA SER A 49 -12.13 18.43 -5.33
C SER A 49 -12.96 17.28 -4.76
N ASN A 50 -14.26 17.48 -4.70
CA ASN A 50 -15.18 16.55 -4.06
C ASN A 50 -16.23 16.08 -5.07
N PRO A 51 -16.47 14.76 -5.19
CA PRO A 51 -17.59 14.25 -5.95
C PRO A 51 -18.92 14.62 -5.28
N SER A 52 -20.03 14.39 -6.00
CA SER A 52 -21.36 14.55 -5.43
C SER A 52 -21.55 13.64 -4.21
N TRP A 53 -22.40 14.02 -3.26
CA TRP A 53 -22.60 13.27 -2.02
C TRP A 53 -22.90 11.76 -2.22
N PRO A 54 -23.81 11.35 -3.14
CA PRO A 54 -24.07 9.94 -3.37
C PRO A 54 -22.84 9.18 -3.89
N GLN A 55 -22.09 9.80 -4.82
CA GLN A 55 -20.84 9.23 -5.34
C GLN A 55 -19.79 9.13 -4.24
N ALA A 56 -19.64 10.18 -3.43
CA ALA A 56 -18.71 10.21 -2.31
C ALA A 56 -18.99 9.08 -1.30
N LEU A 57 -20.27 8.82 -0.99
CA LEU A 57 -20.67 7.73 -0.10
C LEU A 57 -20.33 6.35 -0.65
N LEU A 58 -20.61 6.10 -1.94
CA LEU A 58 -20.31 4.81 -2.57
C LEU A 58 -18.79 4.57 -2.68
N LEU A 59 -18.03 5.58 -3.05
CA LEU A 59 -16.57 5.50 -3.12
C LEU A 59 -15.93 5.32 -1.73
N ALA A 60 -16.48 6.00 -0.72
CA ALA A 60 -16.05 5.83 0.67
C ALA A 60 -16.31 4.39 1.15
N PHE A 61 -17.45 3.83 0.79
CA PHE A 61 -17.77 2.43 1.08
C PHE A 61 -16.81 1.45 0.38
N GLN A 62 -16.35 1.77 -0.83
CA GLN A 62 -15.34 1.01 -1.56
C GLN A 62 -13.98 0.99 -0.83
N HIS A 63 -13.53 2.14 -0.32
CA HIS A 63 -12.32 2.21 0.51
C HIS A 63 -12.45 1.37 1.79
N TYR A 64 -13.63 1.40 2.43
CA TYR A 64 -13.92 0.54 3.58
C TYR A 64 -13.80 -0.96 3.23
N ILE A 65 -14.46 -1.41 2.17
CA ILE A 65 -14.45 -2.83 1.77
C ILE A 65 -13.03 -3.29 1.41
N VAL A 66 -12.25 -2.49 0.68
CA VAL A 66 -10.87 -2.86 0.33
C VAL A 66 -10.00 -3.01 1.58
N ASN A 67 -10.15 -2.11 2.55
CA ASN A 67 -9.44 -2.18 3.84
C ASN A 67 -9.90 -3.37 4.72
N LEU A 68 -11.18 -3.72 4.63
CA LEU A 68 -11.76 -4.86 5.34
C LEU A 68 -11.09 -6.17 4.93
N GLY A 69 -10.78 -6.36 3.64
CA GLY A 69 -10.12 -7.59 3.16
C GLY A 69 -8.80 -7.89 3.87
N THR A 70 -7.93 -6.89 4.03
CA THR A 70 -6.62 -7.03 4.71
C THR A 70 -6.83 -7.32 6.19
N THR A 71 -7.81 -6.65 6.80
CA THR A 71 -8.19 -6.85 8.20
C THR A 71 -8.66 -8.28 8.47
N VAL A 72 -9.56 -8.80 7.63
CA VAL A 72 -10.09 -10.17 7.74
C VAL A 72 -8.99 -11.19 7.47
N LEU A 73 -8.10 -10.93 6.51
CA LEU A 73 -6.98 -11.82 6.19
C LEU A 73 -6.04 -11.95 7.40
N ILE A 74 -5.61 -10.84 8.01
CA ILE A 74 -4.76 -10.86 9.21
C ILE A 74 -5.46 -11.60 10.36
N ALA A 75 -6.72 -11.27 10.65
CA ALA A 75 -7.46 -11.94 11.72
C ALA A 75 -7.60 -13.46 11.47
N ASN A 76 -7.87 -13.87 10.23
CA ASN A 76 -7.99 -15.28 9.85
C ASN A 76 -6.66 -16.03 9.98
N THR A 77 -5.53 -15.37 9.69
CA THR A 77 -4.20 -15.99 9.75
C THR A 77 -3.74 -16.23 11.20
N PHE A 78 -3.97 -15.29 12.12
CA PHE A 78 -3.34 -15.33 13.44
C PHE A 78 -4.27 -15.73 14.59
N VAL A 79 -5.57 -15.39 14.55
CA VAL A 79 -6.45 -15.60 15.70
C VAL A 79 -6.56 -17.07 16.08
N TYR A 80 -6.77 -17.96 15.10
CA TYR A 80 -6.84 -19.40 15.37
C TYR A 80 -5.50 -19.98 15.82
N ARG A 81 -4.37 -19.48 15.29
CA ARG A 81 -3.03 -19.94 15.70
C ARG A 81 -2.73 -19.61 17.16
N MET A 82 -3.31 -18.53 17.69
CA MET A 82 -3.20 -18.17 19.10
C MET A 82 -4.13 -18.98 20.02
N GLY A 83 -5.07 -19.76 19.49
CA GLY A 83 -6.11 -20.46 20.29
C GLY A 83 -7.44 -19.69 20.39
N GLY A 84 -7.64 -18.65 19.58
CA GLY A 84 -8.87 -17.86 19.57
C GLY A 84 -10.02 -18.53 18.82
N HIS A 85 -11.24 -18.27 19.26
CA HIS A 85 -12.48 -18.80 18.67
C HIS A 85 -13.07 -17.88 17.59
N HIS A 86 -14.16 -18.29 16.93
CA HIS A 86 -14.88 -17.46 15.95
C HIS A 86 -15.37 -16.13 16.53
N GLY A 87 -15.80 -16.13 17.79
CA GLY A 87 -16.15 -14.91 18.53
C GLY A 87 -14.95 -13.97 18.67
N ASP A 88 -13.79 -14.51 19.05
CA ASP A 88 -12.54 -13.74 19.18
C ASP A 88 -12.10 -13.14 17.86
N LYS A 89 -12.22 -13.91 16.77
CA LYS A 89 -11.92 -13.43 15.42
C LYS A 89 -12.81 -12.22 15.08
N ALA A 90 -14.11 -12.30 15.36
CA ALA A 90 -15.01 -11.17 15.14
C ALA A 90 -14.63 -9.96 16.01
N ARG A 91 -14.28 -10.18 17.29
CA ARG A 91 -13.81 -9.12 18.20
C ARG A 91 -12.55 -8.42 17.66
N VAL A 92 -11.57 -9.20 17.18
CA VAL A 92 -10.32 -8.68 16.61
C VAL A 92 -10.58 -7.89 15.33
N ILE A 93 -11.43 -8.38 14.42
CA ILE A 93 -11.80 -7.67 13.18
C ILE A 93 -12.44 -6.31 13.51
N GLN A 94 -13.37 -6.27 14.47
CA GLN A 94 -14.02 -5.02 14.89
C GLN A 94 -13.00 -4.00 15.40
N VAL A 95 -12.05 -4.43 16.20
CA VAL A 95 -11.06 -3.53 16.83
C VAL A 95 -10.07 -3.00 15.80
N LEU A 96 -9.61 -3.87 14.89
CA LEU A 96 -8.76 -3.47 13.77
C LEU A 96 -9.46 -2.46 12.87
N LEU A 97 -10.75 -2.66 12.55
CA LEU A 97 -11.53 -1.71 11.75
C LEU A 97 -11.76 -0.39 12.49
N PHE A 98 -12.09 -0.44 13.78
CA PHE A 98 -12.30 0.74 14.59
C PHE A 98 -11.03 1.60 14.65
N MET A 99 -9.89 0.97 14.94
CA MET A 99 -8.60 1.67 14.99
C MET A 99 -8.13 2.14 13.64
N SER A 100 -8.37 1.37 12.58
CA SER A 100 -8.14 1.81 11.20
C SER A 100 -8.93 3.09 10.88
N GLY A 101 -10.19 3.19 11.31
CA GLY A 101 -11.00 4.39 11.15
C GLY A 101 -10.45 5.59 11.93
N VAL A 102 -10.14 5.41 13.21
CA VAL A 102 -9.56 6.46 14.07
C VAL A 102 -8.21 6.95 13.51
N ASN A 103 -7.31 6.04 13.15
CA ASN A 103 -5.98 6.38 12.65
C ASN A 103 -6.02 6.99 11.25
N THR A 104 -6.96 6.56 10.39
CA THR A 104 -7.20 7.23 9.11
C THR A 104 -7.68 8.66 9.32
N LEU A 105 -8.55 8.91 10.30
CA LEU A 105 -9.03 10.25 10.60
C LEU A 105 -7.91 11.15 11.13
N LEU A 106 -7.10 10.65 12.07
CA LEU A 106 -5.91 11.36 12.58
C LEU A 106 -4.95 11.71 11.44
N GLN A 107 -4.70 10.76 10.54
CA GLN A 107 -3.76 10.90 9.44
C GLN A 107 -4.23 11.88 8.36
N THR A 108 -5.53 11.85 8.03
CA THR A 108 -6.13 12.72 7.00
C THR A 108 -6.42 14.12 7.51
N LEU A 109 -6.65 14.32 8.81
CA LEU A 109 -6.85 15.63 9.42
C LEU A 109 -5.53 16.31 9.79
N ILE A 110 -4.71 15.66 10.62
CA ILE A 110 -3.54 16.27 11.26
C ILE A 110 -2.24 15.73 10.66
N GLY A 111 -2.22 14.45 10.26
CA GLY A 111 -1.03 13.76 9.75
C GLY A 111 -0.59 14.18 8.37
N SER A 112 -0.49 13.26 7.43
CA SER A 112 -0.03 13.58 6.08
C SER A 112 -1.02 14.44 5.31
N ARG A 113 -2.29 14.54 5.73
CA ARG A 113 -3.37 15.23 5.01
C ARG A 113 -3.67 14.66 3.62
N LEU A 114 -3.02 13.58 3.25
CA LEU A 114 -3.26 12.86 2.01
C LEU A 114 -4.50 11.98 2.14
N PRO A 115 -5.17 11.62 1.03
CA PRO A 115 -6.26 10.65 1.01
C PRO A 115 -5.73 9.22 1.25
N THR A 116 -5.18 8.97 2.43
CA THR A 116 -4.53 7.72 2.79
C THR A 116 -5.31 7.02 3.87
N VAL A 117 -5.83 5.82 3.57
CA VAL A 117 -6.42 4.92 4.57
C VAL A 117 -5.30 4.26 5.37
N MET A 118 -5.37 4.34 6.70
CA MET A 118 -4.52 3.59 7.63
C MET A 118 -5.19 2.25 7.93
N GLY A 119 -4.55 1.14 7.59
CA GLY A 119 -5.10 -0.21 7.72
C GLY A 119 -4.16 -1.14 8.47
N ALA A 120 -4.69 -2.27 8.95
CA ALA A 120 -3.93 -3.29 9.65
C ALA A 120 -2.74 -3.76 8.80
N SER A 121 -1.54 -3.79 9.38
CA SER A 121 -0.31 -4.02 8.61
C SER A 121 0.26 -5.42 8.79
N PHE A 122 0.61 -6.04 7.67
CA PHE A 122 1.37 -7.28 7.68
C PHE A 122 2.86 -7.09 8.01
N ALA A 123 3.35 -5.85 8.13
CA ALA A 123 4.70 -5.60 8.64
C ALA A 123 4.92 -6.25 10.02
N TYR A 124 3.85 -6.40 10.80
CA TYR A 124 3.85 -7.01 12.13
C TYR A 124 3.76 -8.54 12.12
N THR A 125 3.75 -9.21 10.95
CA THR A 125 3.59 -10.67 10.85
C THR A 125 4.68 -11.44 11.60
N LEU A 126 5.94 -11.09 11.40
CA LEU A 126 7.05 -11.82 12.05
C LEU A 126 7.13 -11.57 13.56
N PRO A 127 7.03 -10.33 14.07
CA PRO A 127 6.92 -10.09 15.50
C PRO A 127 5.74 -10.83 16.12
N LEU A 128 4.60 -10.89 15.42
CA LEU A 128 3.43 -11.61 15.89
C LEU A 128 3.67 -13.12 15.94
N LEU A 129 4.22 -13.73 14.89
CA LEU A 129 4.58 -15.15 14.91
C LEU A 129 5.57 -15.49 16.02
N SER A 130 6.56 -14.62 16.28
CA SER A 130 7.48 -14.79 17.40
C SER A 130 6.77 -14.80 18.76
N ILE A 131 5.76 -13.95 18.96
CA ILE A 131 4.94 -13.95 20.19
C ILE A 131 4.13 -15.24 20.28
N ILE A 132 3.45 -15.64 19.19
CA ILE A 132 2.60 -16.83 19.16
C ILE A 132 3.42 -18.06 19.56
N ASN A 133 4.58 -18.23 18.93
CA ASN A 133 5.41 -19.42 19.12
C ASN A 133 6.06 -19.47 20.49
N ASN A 134 6.34 -18.32 21.12
CA ASN A 134 6.83 -18.29 22.49
C ASN A 134 5.84 -18.88 23.51
N TYR A 135 4.54 -18.86 23.19
CA TYR A 135 3.47 -19.36 24.04
C TYR A 135 2.89 -20.71 23.59
N THR A 136 3.37 -21.30 22.49
CA THR A 136 2.84 -22.58 21.99
C THR A 136 3.16 -23.73 22.96
N ASP A 137 4.36 -23.71 23.54
CA ASP A 137 4.87 -24.78 24.42
C ASP A 137 4.65 -24.51 25.92
N GLU A 138 4.15 -23.32 26.27
CA GLU A 138 3.82 -22.98 27.66
C GLU A 138 2.50 -23.67 28.08
N ALA A 139 2.47 -24.25 29.29
CA ALA A 139 1.30 -24.94 29.80
C ALA A 139 0.22 -23.93 30.24
N PHE A 140 -0.81 -23.75 29.41
CA PHE A 140 -2.01 -22.97 29.74
C PHE A 140 -3.17 -23.87 30.16
N ALA A 141 -4.03 -23.38 31.06
CA ALA A 141 -5.23 -24.10 31.49
C ALA A 141 -6.25 -24.29 30.35
N SER A 142 -6.28 -23.37 29.39
CA SER A 142 -7.07 -23.48 28.17
C SER A 142 -6.40 -22.80 26.97
N GLU A 143 -6.74 -23.24 25.77
CA GLU A 143 -6.33 -22.61 24.51
C GLU A 143 -6.79 -21.13 24.42
N HIS A 144 -7.93 -20.81 25.04
CA HIS A 144 -8.43 -19.44 25.09
C HIS A 144 -7.57 -18.55 25.99
N ASP A 145 -7.07 -19.09 27.11
CA ASP A 145 -6.17 -18.34 27.99
C ASP A 145 -4.86 -18.02 27.29
N ARG A 146 -4.33 -18.96 26.48
CA ARG A 146 -3.18 -18.70 25.60
C ARG A 146 -3.47 -17.54 24.64
N PHE A 147 -4.65 -17.52 24.02
CA PHE A 147 -5.05 -16.42 23.13
C PHE A 147 -5.09 -15.08 23.87
N VAL A 148 -5.73 -15.01 25.03
CA VAL A 148 -5.84 -13.78 25.82
C VAL A 148 -4.45 -13.32 26.29
N HIS A 149 -3.59 -14.24 26.72
CA HIS A 149 -2.22 -13.94 27.12
C HIS A 149 -1.35 -13.41 25.97
N GLY A 150 -1.49 -14.01 24.78
CA GLY A 150 -0.87 -13.54 23.54
C GLY A 150 -1.32 -12.12 23.19
N MET A 151 -2.64 -11.86 23.20
CA MET A 151 -3.19 -10.52 22.96
C MET A 151 -2.68 -9.46 23.95
N ARG A 152 -2.58 -9.81 25.24
CA ARG A 152 -2.03 -8.90 26.27
C ARG A 152 -0.55 -8.59 26.06
N THR A 153 0.22 -9.56 25.58
CA THR A 153 1.64 -9.39 25.23
C THR A 153 1.81 -8.48 24.00
N ILE A 154 0.95 -8.65 23.00
CA ILE A 154 0.89 -7.79 21.82
C ILE A 154 0.53 -6.36 22.22
N GLN A 155 -0.48 -6.17 23.07
CA GLN A 155 -0.86 -4.86 23.62
C GLN A 155 0.35 -4.15 24.25
N GLY A 156 1.04 -4.81 25.18
CA GLY A 156 2.19 -4.22 25.86
C GLY A 156 3.34 -3.91 24.90
N SER A 157 3.57 -4.80 23.92
CA SER A 157 4.61 -4.62 22.91
C SER A 157 4.31 -3.44 21.97
N LEU A 158 3.06 -3.27 21.55
CA LEU A 158 2.61 -2.13 20.74
C LEU A 158 2.71 -0.82 21.52
N ILE A 159 2.30 -0.79 22.79
CA ILE A 159 2.41 0.41 23.65
C ILE A 159 3.86 0.87 23.74
N VAL A 160 4.82 -0.01 24.06
CA VAL A 160 6.22 0.40 24.19
C VAL A 160 6.84 0.77 22.84
N SER A 161 6.57 -0.01 21.79
CA SER A 161 7.02 0.30 20.43
C SER A 161 6.50 1.66 19.95
N SER A 162 5.26 2.01 20.31
CA SER A 162 4.65 3.28 19.94
C SER A 162 5.41 4.49 20.47
N PHE A 163 5.92 4.46 21.71
CA PHE A 163 6.71 5.57 22.26
C PHE A 163 7.99 5.80 21.47
N VAL A 164 8.68 4.72 21.08
CA VAL A 164 9.87 4.82 20.23
C VAL A 164 9.50 5.42 18.87
N ASN A 165 8.41 4.97 18.26
CA ASN A 165 7.96 5.50 16.98
C ASN A 165 7.51 6.98 17.06
N ILE A 166 6.87 7.39 18.17
CA ILE A 166 6.50 8.79 18.43
C ILE A 166 7.75 9.67 18.56
N ILE A 167 8.72 9.24 19.39
CA ILE A 167 9.97 9.98 19.60
C ILE A 167 10.70 10.14 18.28
N LEU A 168 10.85 9.06 17.51
CA LEU A 168 11.54 9.10 16.22
C LEU A 168 10.77 9.91 15.18
N GLY A 169 9.45 9.73 15.11
CA GLY A 169 8.56 10.46 14.22
C GLY A 169 8.67 11.97 14.42
N TYR A 170 8.59 12.45 15.65
CA TYR A 170 8.71 13.87 16.00
C TYR A 170 10.16 14.36 16.17
N SER A 171 11.15 13.49 15.99
CA SER A 171 12.55 13.91 15.94
C SER A 171 12.94 14.47 14.57
N ARG A 172 14.14 15.08 14.49
CA ARG A 172 14.74 15.48 13.21
C ARG A 172 15.32 14.31 12.41
N ALA A 173 15.33 13.08 12.95
CA ALA A 173 15.99 11.93 12.33
C ALA A 173 15.43 11.62 10.93
N TRP A 174 14.11 11.67 10.76
CA TRP A 174 13.49 11.47 9.44
C TRP A 174 13.81 12.59 8.46
N GLY A 175 13.91 13.83 8.94
CA GLY A 175 14.31 14.96 8.11
C GLY A 175 15.71 14.77 7.53
N GLU A 176 16.64 14.31 8.36
CA GLU A 176 18.01 13.99 7.93
C GLU A 176 18.04 12.75 7.01
N LEU A 177 17.29 11.69 7.35
CA LEU A 177 17.27 10.46 6.55
C LEU A 177 16.76 10.70 5.12
N THR A 178 15.71 11.52 4.98
CA THR A 178 15.11 11.83 3.66
C THR A 178 16.03 12.62 2.74
N ARG A 179 17.13 13.21 3.25
CA ARG A 179 18.15 13.86 2.42
C ARG A 179 18.95 12.88 1.57
N PHE A 180 19.07 11.64 2.04
CA PHE A 180 19.77 10.57 1.31
C PHE A 180 18.92 9.94 0.21
N PHE A 181 17.62 10.27 0.16
CA PHE A 181 16.71 9.75 -0.85
C PHE A 181 16.75 10.60 -2.10
N SER A 182 16.80 9.90 -3.24
CA SER A 182 16.66 10.45 -4.58
C SER A 182 15.47 9.77 -5.27
N PRO A 183 14.93 10.35 -6.36
CA PRO A 183 13.91 9.69 -7.17
C PRO A 183 14.27 8.26 -7.57
N ILE A 184 15.54 7.99 -7.92
CA ILE A 184 15.98 6.64 -8.32
C ILE A 184 15.91 5.62 -7.18
N VAL A 185 16.03 6.04 -5.92
CA VAL A 185 15.82 5.18 -4.73
C VAL A 185 14.33 4.99 -4.44
N VAL A 186 13.51 6.01 -4.69
CA VAL A 186 12.06 5.94 -4.44
C VAL A 186 11.36 4.97 -5.40
N VAL A 187 11.81 4.87 -6.66
CA VAL A 187 11.26 3.93 -7.66
C VAL A 187 11.19 2.48 -7.15
N PRO A 188 12.32 1.81 -6.80
CA PRO A 188 12.28 0.42 -6.35
C PRO A 188 11.51 0.27 -5.05
N VAL A 189 11.59 1.25 -4.14
CA VAL A 189 10.84 1.23 -2.88
C VAL A 189 9.34 1.19 -3.13
N VAL A 190 8.79 2.09 -3.94
CA VAL A 190 7.34 2.11 -4.23
C VAL A 190 6.93 0.89 -5.05
N CYS A 191 7.77 0.45 -5.99
CA CYS A 191 7.51 -0.74 -6.80
C CYS A 191 7.37 -2.01 -5.95
N LEU A 192 8.32 -2.24 -5.04
CA LEU A 192 8.38 -3.42 -4.18
C LEU A 192 7.35 -3.44 -3.06
N VAL A 193 6.60 -2.36 -2.90
CA VAL A 193 5.49 -2.31 -1.95
C VAL A 193 4.24 -2.91 -2.55
N GLY A 194 4.03 -2.68 -3.85
CA GLY A 194 3.03 -3.42 -4.61
C GLY A 194 3.50 -4.85 -4.84
N LEU A 195 4.63 -5.02 -5.53
CA LEU A 195 5.11 -6.33 -5.93
C LEU A 195 5.49 -7.23 -4.75
N GLY A 196 6.07 -6.70 -3.68
CA GLY A 196 6.51 -7.49 -2.53
C GLY A 196 5.38 -8.17 -1.74
N LEU A 197 4.12 -7.82 -2.03
CA LEU A 197 2.94 -8.45 -1.45
C LEU A 197 2.28 -9.48 -2.38
N PHE A 198 2.98 -9.92 -3.43
CA PHE A 198 2.47 -10.85 -4.45
C PHE A 198 1.89 -12.15 -3.86
N THR A 199 2.42 -12.62 -2.72
CA THR A 199 1.94 -13.81 -2.02
C THR A 199 0.49 -13.70 -1.55
N ARG A 200 -0.02 -12.47 -1.37
CA ARG A 200 -1.42 -12.19 -0.99
C ARG A 200 -2.36 -12.02 -2.17
N GLY A 201 -1.83 -11.99 -3.39
CA GLY A 201 -2.59 -11.96 -4.62
C GLY A 201 -2.90 -13.40 -5.08
N PHE A 202 -2.27 -13.82 -6.17
CA PHE A 202 -2.61 -15.06 -6.85
C PHE A 202 -2.49 -16.33 -5.99
N PRO A 203 -1.49 -16.50 -5.12
CA PRO A 203 -1.41 -17.70 -4.28
C PRO A 203 -2.62 -17.86 -3.33
N LEU A 204 -3.12 -16.76 -2.75
CA LEU A 204 -4.31 -16.78 -1.91
C LEU A 204 -5.59 -16.96 -2.73
N LEU A 205 -5.65 -16.37 -3.93
CA LEU A 205 -6.71 -16.60 -4.91
C LEU A 205 -6.79 -18.10 -5.28
N GLY A 206 -5.64 -18.73 -5.48
CA GLY A 206 -5.50 -20.13 -5.85
C GLY A 206 -6.09 -21.13 -4.85
N ASN A 207 -6.35 -20.72 -3.61
CA ASN A 207 -7.07 -21.55 -2.63
C ASN A 207 -8.54 -21.83 -3.03
N CYS A 208 -9.11 -20.99 -3.91
CA CYS A 208 -10.40 -21.20 -4.53
C CYS A 208 -10.46 -20.54 -5.92
N VAL A 209 -9.91 -21.23 -6.92
CA VAL A 209 -9.81 -20.72 -8.30
C VAL A 209 -11.19 -20.44 -8.89
N GLU A 210 -12.20 -21.23 -8.52
CA GLU A 210 -13.57 -21.16 -9.04
C GLU A 210 -14.28 -19.84 -8.69
N ILE A 211 -13.89 -19.18 -7.60
CA ILE A 211 -14.44 -17.88 -7.18
C ILE A 211 -13.45 -16.76 -7.50
N GLY A 212 -12.17 -17.00 -7.22
CA GLY A 212 -11.11 -16.01 -7.38
C GLY A 212 -10.82 -15.64 -8.84
N LEU A 213 -10.78 -16.63 -9.75
CA LEU A 213 -10.46 -16.37 -11.16
C LEU A 213 -11.58 -15.60 -11.87
N PRO A 214 -12.88 -15.94 -11.70
CA PRO A 214 -13.97 -15.11 -12.23
C PRO A 214 -13.94 -13.68 -11.69
N MET A 215 -13.60 -13.46 -10.41
CA MET A 215 -13.43 -12.12 -9.87
C MET A 215 -12.33 -11.33 -10.58
N LEU A 216 -11.17 -11.95 -10.78
CA LEU A 216 -10.05 -11.31 -11.47
C LEU A 216 -10.41 -10.96 -12.91
N ILE A 217 -10.97 -11.92 -13.65
CA ILE A 217 -11.36 -11.74 -15.05
C ILE A 217 -12.46 -10.69 -15.17
N LEU A 218 -13.51 -10.77 -14.36
CA LEU A 218 -14.62 -9.82 -14.37
C LEU A 218 -14.13 -8.42 -14.07
N LEU A 219 -13.24 -8.25 -13.08
CA LEU A 219 -12.69 -6.95 -12.74
C LEU A 219 -11.82 -6.39 -13.88
N VAL A 220 -10.94 -7.18 -14.50
CA VAL A 220 -10.14 -6.73 -15.67
C VAL A 220 -11.03 -6.34 -16.84
N ILE A 221 -12.01 -7.18 -17.19
CA ILE A 221 -12.97 -6.89 -18.27
C ILE A 221 -13.78 -5.63 -17.95
N SER A 222 -14.19 -5.48 -16.68
CA SER A 222 -14.97 -4.32 -16.25
C SER A 222 -14.22 -3.01 -16.44
N GLN A 223 -12.91 -3.03 -16.23
CA GLN A 223 -12.04 -1.85 -16.33
C GLN A 223 -11.61 -1.56 -17.77
N GLN A 224 -11.38 -2.59 -18.59
CA GLN A 224 -10.84 -2.41 -19.95
C GLN A 224 -11.92 -2.29 -21.03
N HIS A 225 -13.00 -3.07 -20.95
CA HIS A 225 -13.92 -3.27 -22.07
C HIS A 225 -15.24 -2.51 -21.97
N LEU A 226 -15.65 -2.03 -20.78
CA LEU A 226 -16.89 -1.26 -20.64
C LEU A 226 -16.86 0.09 -21.35
N LYS A 227 -15.68 0.68 -21.60
CA LYS A 227 -15.53 1.89 -22.45
C LYS A 227 -16.15 1.73 -23.83
N ARG A 228 -16.12 0.51 -24.39
CA ARG A 228 -16.59 0.23 -25.75
C ARG A 228 -18.10 -0.05 -25.84
N LEU A 229 -18.73 -0.48 -24.76
CA LEU A 229 -20.14 -0.90 -24.77
C LEU A 229 -21.13 0.23 -24.46
N HIS A 230 -20.78 1.17 -23.58
CA HIS A 230 -21.73 2.22 -23.18
C HIS A 230 -21.04 3.48 -22.63
N SER A 231 -21.06 4.58 -23.37
CA SER A 231 -20.35 5.84 -23.04
C SER A 231 -20.89 6.54 -21.78
N TRP A 232 -22.19 6.48 -21.50
CA TRP A 232 -22.80 7.11 -20.31
C TRP A 232 -22.66 6.27 -19.03
N ALA A 233 -22.86 4.94 -19.13
CA ALA A 233 -22.68 4.05 -17.98
C ALA A 233 -21.21 3.89 -17.58
N TYR A 234 -20.28 4.11 -18.52
CA TYR A 234 -18.85 3.98 -18.33
C TYR A 234 -18.31 4.80 -17.14
N ALA A 235 -18.70 6.07 -16.99
CA ALA A 235 -18.17 6.91 -15.90
C ALA A 235 -18.59 6.42 -14.50
N ILE A 236 -19.79 5.83 -14.36
CA ILE A 236 -20.28 5.30 -13.08
C ILE A 236 -19.75 3.88 -12.84
N VAL A 237 -19.76 3.04 -13.89
CA VAL A 237 -19.34 1.65 -13.79
C VAL A 237 -17.83 1.53 -13.65
N GLU A 238 -16.99 2.35 -14.28
CA GLU A 238 -15.53 2.31 -14.08
C GLU A 238 -15.16 2.60 -12.63
N ARG A 239 -15.81 3.62 -12.04
CA ARG A 239 -15.58 4.08 -10.66
C ARG A 239 -16.04 3.05 -9.62
N LEU A 240 -17.22 2.45 -9.84
CA LEU A 240 -17.87 1.53 -8.90
C LEU A 240 -17.73 0.05 -9.28
N ALA A 241 -17.00 -0.26 -10.34
CA ALA A 241 -16.87 -1.62 -10.90
C ALA A 241 -16.44 -2.63 -9.84
N LEU A 242 -15.54 -2.24 -8.94
CA LEU A 242 -15.09 -3.11 -7.85
C LEU A 242 -16.25 -3.54 -6.95
N LEU A 243 -17.16 -2.64 -6.59
CA LEU A 243 -18.32 -2.96 -5.75
C LEU A 243 -19.29 -3.90 -6.49
N PHE A 244 -19.57 -3.62 -7.77
CA PHE A 244 -20.41 -4.49 -8.59
C PHE A 244 -19.81 -5.88 -8.77
N CYS A 245 -18.51 -5.98 -9.04
CA CYS A 245 -17.81 -7.27 -9.17
C CYS A 245 -17.87 -8.07 -7.86
N ILE A 246 -17.63 -7.43 -6.71
CA ILE A 246 -17.78 -8.08 -5.41
C ILE A 246 -19.20 -8.60 -5.22
N GLY A 247 -20.22 -7.78 -5.48
CA GLY A 247 -21.62 -8.20 -5.33
C GLY A 247 -22.00 -9.38 -6.21
N ILE A 248 -21.63 -9.34 -7.50
CA ILE A 248 -21.91 -10.40 -8.47
C ILE A 248 -21.20 -11.70 -8.09
N ILE A 249 -19.90 -11.64 -7.79
CA ILE A 249 -19.13 -12.85 -7.46
C ILE A 249 -19.50 -13.40 -6.09
N TRP A 250 -19.84 -12.54 -5.13
CA TRP A 250 -20.36 -13.00 -3.84
C TRP A 250 -21.71 -13.72 -4.01
N ALA A 251 -22.62 -13.20 -4.84
CA ALA A 251 -23.88 -13.89 -5.17
C ALA A 251 -23.62 -15.22 -5.89
N PHE A 252 -22.68 -15.26 -6.84
CA PHE A 252 -22.26 -16.49 -7.51
C PHE A 252 -21.69 -17.52 -6.51
N ALA A 253 -20.82 -17.10 -5.59
CA ALA A 253 -20.28 -17.95 -4.54
C ALA A 253 -21.37 -18.48 -3.59
N ALA A 254 -22.38 -17.67 -3.28
CA ALA A 254 -23.53 -18.09 -2.49
C ALA A 254 -24.35 -19.18 -3.22
N ILE A 255 -24.61 -19.01 -4.52
CA ILE A 255 -25.29 -20.01 -5.36
C ILE A 255 -24.51 -21.34 -5.38
N LEU A 256 -23.20 -21.29 -5.58
CA LEU A 256 -22.34 -22.50 -5.54
C LEU A 256 -22.32 -23.17 -4.16
N THR A 257 -22.44 -22.38 -3.09
CA THR A 257 -22.51 -22.90 -1.71
C THR A 257 -23.83 -23.65 -1.49
N VAL A 258 -24.95 -23.08 -1.95
CA VAL A 258 -26.30 -23.66 -1.80
C VAL A 258 -26.54 -24.85 -2.72
N SER A 259 -26.00 -24.82 -3.94
CA SER A 259 -26.10 -25.94 -4.90
C SER A 259 -25.31 -27.19 -4.47
N GLY A 260 -24.54 -27.10 -3.39
CA GLY A 260 -23.80 -28.23 -2.83
C GLY A 260 -22.50 -28.55 -3.57
N ALA A 261 -22.03 -27.69 -4.47
CA ALA A 261 -20.80 -27.89 -5.24
C ALA A 261 -19.57 -28.18 -4.34
N TYR A 262 -19.54 -27.61 -3.13
CA TYR A 262 -18.46 -27.78 -2.17
C TYR A 262 -18.73 -28.81 -1.06
N ASN A 263 -19.76 -29.67 -1.18
CA ASN A 263 -20.09 -30.63 -0.12
C ASN A 263 -19.09 -31.79 -0.02
N ASN A 264 -18.52 -32.21 -1.16
CA ASN A 264 -17.61 -33.36 -1.24
C ASN A 264 -16.12 -33.00 -1.37
N VAL A 265 -15.76 -31.71 -1.27
CA VAL A 265 -14.35 -31.26 -1.39
C VAL A 265 -13.61 -31.28 -0.05
N LYS A 266 -12.28 -31.14 -0.10
CA LYS A 266 -11.40 -31.08 1.08
C LYS A 266 -11.81 -29.95 2.04
N THR A 267 -11.56 -30.13 3.34
CA THR A 267 -11.93 -29.16 4.39
C THR A 267 -11.31 -27.77 4.18
N ALA A 268 -10.06 -27.68 3.70
CA ALA A 268 -9.41 -26.41 3.39
C ALA A 268 -10.12 -25.64 2.26
N THR A 269 -10.55 -26.34 1.22
CA THR A 269 -11.36 -25.78 0.13
C THR A 269 -12.74 -25.36 0.63
N LYS A 270 -13.37 -26.15 1.51
CA LYS A 270 -14.65 -25.77 2.15
C LYS A 270 -14.54 -24.47 2.95
N GLN A 271 -13.44 -24.27 3.68
CA GLN A 271 -13.22 -23.06 4.47
C GLN A 271 -12.94 -21.82 3.59
N SER A 272 -12.31 -22.01 2.43
CA SER A 272 -11.92 -20.90 1.55
C SER A 272 -13.01 -20.52 0.54
N CYS A 273 -13.75 -21.50 0.02
CA CYS A 273 -14.73 -21.30 -1.05
C CYS A 273 -16.15 -21.05 -0.57
N ARG A 274 -16.55 -21.61 0.59
CA ARG A 274 -17.94 -21.50 1.04
C ARG A 274 -18.20 -20.21 1.78
N THR A 275 -19.38 -19.64 1.55
CA THR A 275 -19.84 -18.40 2.18
C THR A 275 -20.38 -18.61 3.61
N ASP A 276 -20.79 -19.83 3.97
CA ASP A 276 -21.42 -20.17 5.25
C ASP A 276 -20.44 -20.57 6.38
N ARG A 277 -19.16 -20.83 6.05
CA ARG A 277 -18.16 -21.37 6.99
C ARG A 277 -17.39 -20.34 7.80
N SER A 278 -17.67 -19.05 7.64
CA SER A 278 -16.99 -17.99 8.39
C SER A 278 -17.41 -17.96 9.87
N PHE A 279 -18.64 -18.40 10.20
CA PHE A 279 -19.28 -18.32 11.53
C PHE A 279 -19.24 -16.93 12.20
N LEU A 280 -18.88 -15.88 11.44
CA LEU A 280 -18.74 -14.52 11.95
C LEU A 280 -20.10 -13.89 12.26
N ILE A 281 -21.11 -14.16 11.43
CA ILE A 281 -22.46 -13.59 11.60
C ILE A 281 -23.14 -14.19 12.83
N SER A 282 -23.00 -15.49 13.09
CA SER A 282 -23.57 -16.12 14.29
C SER A 282 -22.85 -15.66 15.56
N SER A 283 -21.52 -15.56 15.51
CA SER A 283 -20.69 -15.27 16.69
C SER A 283 -20.59 -13.79 17.05
N SER A 284 -20.95 -12.87 16.15
CA SER A 284 -20.84 -11.43 16.39
C SER A 284 -22.04 -10.88 17.17
N PRO A 285 -21.85 -10.01 18.17
CA PRO A 285 -22.93 -9.26 18.80
C PRO A 285 -23.48 -8.18 17.86
N TRP A 286 -24.72 -7.74 18.10
CA TRP A 286 -25.36 -6.66 17.34
C TRP A 286 -24.65 -5.32 17.52
N ILE A 287 -24.39 -4.95 18.77
CA ILE A 287 -23.67 -3.73 19.13
C ILE A 287 -22.52 -4.16 20.03
N LYS A 288 -21.30 -3.76 19.66
CA LYS A 288 -20.13 -3.88 20.52
C LYS A 288 -19.21 -2.71 20.26
N ILE A 289 -18.97 -1.92 21.31
CA ILE A 289 -18.04 -0.80 21.26
C ILE A 289 -16.66 -1.30 21.70
N PRO A 290 -15.61 -1.20 20.87
CA PRO A 290 -14.24 -1.45 21.31
C PRO A 290 -13.87 -0.53 22.47
N TYR A 291 -13.28 -1.07 23.53
CA TYR A 291 -12.87 -0.31 24.70
C TYR A 291 -11.42 -0.63 25.08
N PRO A 292 -10.71 0.31 25.75
CA PRO A 292 -9.35 0.11 26.22
C PRO A 292 -9.23 -1.12 27.12
N PHE A 293 -8.12 -1.86 26.98
CA PHE A 293 -7.75 -3.02 27.79
C PHE A 293 -8.76 -4.17 27.78
N GLN A 294 -9.50 -4.35 26.67
CA GLN A 294 -10.52 -5.41 26.56
C GLN A 294 -9.99 -6.85 26.75
N TRP A 295 -8.69 -7.06 26.57
CA TRP A 295 -8.04 -8.35 26.79
C TRP A 295 -7.41 -8.46 28.19
N GLY A 296 -7.52 -7.43 29.03
CA GLY A 296 -6.88 -7.34 30.35
C GLY A 296 -5.61 -6.46 30.36
N THR A 297 -4.89 -6.48 31.49
CA THR A 297 -3.72 -5.62 31.69
C THR A 297 -2.58 -6.00 30.73
N PRO A 298 -1.91 -5.04 30.06
CA PRO A 298 -0.84 -5.33 29.12
C PRO A 298 0.35 -6.04 29.78
N ILE A 299 0.98 -6.93 29.02
CA ILE A 299 2.19 -7.65 29.44
C ILE A 299 3.37 -7.09 28.65
N PHE A 300 4.41 -6.66 29.36
CA PHE A 300 5.59 -6.04 28.76
C PHE A 300 6.75 -7.02 28.76
N ARG A 301 7.11 -7.55 27.58
CA ARG A 301 8.29 -8.40 27.37
C ARG A 301 9.23 -7.73 26.38
N ALA A 302 10.46 -7.43 26.81
CA ALA A 302 11.42 -6.67 26.01
C ALA A 302 11.72 -7.32 24.63
N SER A 303 11.81 -8.65 24.58
CA SER A 303 12.09 -9.42 23.34
C SER A 303 11.11 -9.15 22.21
N HIS A 304 9.84 -8.93 22.52
CA HIS A 304 8.76 -8.73 21.54
C HIS A 304 8.56 -7.25 21.18
N VAL A 305 8.88 -6.33 22.10
CA VAL A 305 8.88 -4.88 21.85
C VAL A 305 9.79 -4.54 20.67
N PHE A 306 11.00 -5.08 20.65
CA PHE A 306 11.97 -4.80 19.59
C PHE A 306 11.52 -5.27 18.20
N GLY A 307 10.87 -6.44 18.10
CA GLY A 307 10.27 -6.89 16.85
C GLY A 307 9.19 -5.93 16.36
N MET A 308 8.31 -5.48 17.27
CA MET A 308 7.26 -4.50 16.94
C MET A 308 7.82 -3.14 16.52
N ILE A 309 8.98 -2.73 17.04
CA ILE A 309 9.71 -1.53 16.61
C ILE A 309 10.17 -1.69 15.15
N GLY A 310 10.80 -2.83 14.81
CA GLY A 310 11.22 -3.13 13.44
C GLY A 310 10.08 -3.05 12.42
N ALA A 311 8.90 -3.56 12.78
CA ALA A 311 7.71 -3.48 11.94
C ALA A 311 7.18 -2.04 11.78
N ALA A 312 7.27 -1.21 12.83
CA ALA A 312 6.87 0.19 12.79
C ALA A 312 7.73 1.04 11.83
N PHE A 313 8.98 0.65 11.62
CA PHE A 313 9.91 1.31 10.70
C PHE A 313 9.61 1.08 9.22
N VAL A 314 8.70 0.15 8.88
CA VAL A 314 8.30 -0.09 7.49
C VAL A 314 7.49 1.12 6.99
N PHE A 315 8.22 2.08 6.43
CA PHE A 315 7.74 3.39 5.99
C PHE A 315 6.67 3.28 4.90
N VAL A 316 5.68 4.17 4.91
CA VAL A 316 4.71 4.32 3.82
C VAL A 316 4.21 5.78 3.70
N CYS A 317 4.78 6.59 2.81
CA CYS A 317 4.10 7.78 2.27
C CYS A 317 4.04 7.69 0.76
N ARG A 318 2.99 7.03 0.25
CA ARG A 318 2.92 6.52 -1.14
C ARG A 318 1.70 6.97 -1.94
N ALA A 319 0.83 7.78 -1.34
CA ALA A 319 -0.43 8.23 -1.96
C ALA A 319 -0.32 9.56 -2.72
N ALA A 320 0.76 10.33 -2.53
CA ALA A 320 0.83 11.72 -3.01
C ALA A 320 0.66 11.83 -4.53
N ARG A 321 1.45 11.05 -5.29
CA ARG A 321 1.39 11.10 -6.76
C ARG A 321 0.07 10.61 -7.35
N LEU A 322 -0.51 9.54 -6.79
CA LEU A 322 -1.81 8.99 -7.23
C LEU A 322 -3.01 9.86 -6.82
N SER A 323 -2.81 10.81 -5.90
CA SER A 323 -3.85 11.78 -5.50
C SER A 323 -3.67 13.15 -6.14
N GLY A 324 -2.64 13.35 -6.97
CA GLY A 324 -2.33 14.63 -7.58
C GLY A 324 -1.63 15.62 -6.64
N ALA A 325 -1.15 15.18 -5.48
CA ALA A 325 -0.24 15.97 -4.64
C ALA A 325 1.19 15.91 -5.16
N THR A 326 1.94 16.96 -4.82
CA THR A 326 3.40 16.98 -4.93
C THR A 326 4.05 16.01 -3.93
N ALA A 327 5.36 15.74 -4.07
CA ALA A 327 6.04 14.86 -3.12
C ALA A 327 5.98 15.47 -1.69
N PRO A 328 5.64 14.68 -0.66
CA PRO A 328 5.47 15.21 0.68
C PRO A 328 6.82 15.64 1.25
N PRO A 329 6.89 16.85 1.85
CA PRO A 329 8.14 17.33 2.43
C PRO A 329 8.50 16.62 3.73
N ALA A 330 9.78 16.73 4.10
CA ALA A 330 10.35 16.05 5.26
C ALA A 330 9.57 16.28 6.57
N HIS A 331 9.07 17.49 6.81
CA HIS A 331 8.28 17.80 8.01
C HIS A 331 6.91 17.09 8.02
N VAL A 332 6.27 16.92 6.85
CA VAL A 332 5.00 16.17 6.71
C VAL A 332 5.24 14.69 6.93
N LEU A 333 6.37 14.15 6.46
CA LEU A 333 6.77 12.77 6.72
C LEU A 333 7.00 12.52 8.21
N SER A 334 7.78 13.38 8.87
CA SER A 334 8.02 13.34 10.31
C SER A 334 6.71 13.40 11.11
N ARG A 335 5.84 14.37 10.81
CA ARG A 335 4.50 14.49 11.41
C ARG A 335 3.64 13.25 11.22
N SER A 336 3.62 12.71 9.99
CA SER A 336 2.88 11.50 9.64
C SER A 336 3.35 10.30 10.48
N ILE A 337 4.66 10.10 10.62
CA ILE A 337 5.23 8.98 11.37
C ILE A 337 4.99 9.16 12.88
N GLY A 338 5.12 10.39 13.38
CA GLY A 338 4.80 10.70 14.78
C GLY A 338 3.34 10.39 15.12
N LEU A 339 2.40 10.76 14.24
CA LEU A 339 0.98 10.43 14.41
C LEU A 339 0.65 8.96 14.20
N GLN A 340 1.37 8.27 13.31
CA GLN A 340 1.30 6.81 13.23
C GLN A 340 1.72 6.16 14.55
N GLY A 341 2.76 6.67 15.21
CA GLY A 341 3.15 6.25 16.56
C GLY A 341 2.03 6.48 17.59
N ILE A 342 1.37 7.65 17.57
CA ILE A 342 0.20 7.90 18.44
C ILE A 342 -0.94 6.90 18.14
N GLY A 343 -1.18 6.61 16.86
CA GLY A 343 -2.17 5.61 16.46
C GLY A 343 -1.83 4.21 16.97
N MET A 344 -0.55 3.83 16.94
CA MET A 344 -0.05 2.58 17.53
C MET A 344 -0.23 2.52 19.05
N LEU A 345 -0.09 3.65 19.74
CA LEU A 345 -0.36 3.73 21.17
C LEU A 345 -1.83 3.42 21.45
N LEU A 346 -2.74 4.06 20.72
CA LEU A 346 -4.18 3.82 20.83
C LEU A 346 -4.55 2.36 20.49
N GLU A 347 -3.92 1.79 19.47
CA GLU A 347 -4.07 0.38 19.10
C GLU A 347 -3.64 -0.56 20.22
N GLY A 348 -2.49 -0.30 20.85
CA GLY A 348 -2.03 -1.05 22.01
C GLY A 348 -2.97 -0.92 23.22
N LEU A 349 -3.55 0.27 23.43
CA LEU A 349 -4.54 0.50 24.48
C LEU A 349 -5.85 -0.24 24.24
N PHE A 350 -6.39 -0.23 23.02
CA PHE A 350 -7.66 -0.90 22.70
C PHE A 350 -7.52 -2.39 22.39
N GLY A 351 -6.32 -2.95 22.38
CA GLY A 351 -6.16 -4.39 22.13
C GLY A 351 -6.21 -4.78 20.66
N SER A 352 -5.63 -3.95 19.79
CA SER A 352 -5.40 -4.30 18.39
C SER A 352 -4.39 -5.45 18.27
N LEU A 353 -4.62 -6.32 17.29
CA LEU A 353 -3.73 -7.46 16.99
C LEU A 353 -2.41 -7.03 16.34
N VAL A 354 -2.44 -5.97 15.53
CA VAL A 354 -1.28 -5.43 14.82
C VAL A 354 -1.37 -3.90 14.79
N GLY A 355 -0.24 -3.25 14.51
CA GLY A 355 -0.25 -1.82 14.24
C GLY A 355 -0.83 -1.48 12.86
N THR A 356 -1.31 -0.25 12.68
CA THR A 356 -1.72 0.25 11.36
C THR A 356 -0.60 0.95 10.60
N THR A 357 -0.63 0.80 9.28
CA THR A 357 0.20 1.53 8.31
C THR A 357 -0.69 2.01 7.17
N ALA A 358 -0.21 2.93 6.33
CA ALA A 358 -0.96 3.30 5.13
C ALA A 358 -1.21 2.07 4.24
N SER A 359 -2.48 1.80 3.92
CA SER A 359 -2.94 0.65 3.15
C SER A 359 -2.50 0.78 1.69
N VAL A 360 -1.71 -0.20 1.25
CA VAL A 360 -1.20 -0.27 -0.12
C VAL A 360 -2.34 -0.49 -1.11
N GLU A 361 -3.29 -1.32 -0.72
CA GLU A 361 -4.46 -1.68 -1.52
C GLU A 361 -5.34 -0.46 -1.77
N ASN A 362 -5.56 0.37 -0.74
CA ASN A 362 -6.29 1.63 -0.89
C ASN A 362 -5.56 2.66 -1.75
N VAL A 363 -4.22 2.70 -1.70
CA VAL A 363 -3.44 3.54 -2.63
C VAL A 363 -3.61 3.05 -4.07
N GLY A 364 -3.59 1.74 -4.31
CA GLY A 364 -3.90 1.15 -5.61
C GLY A 364 -5.33 1.48 -6.07
N LEU A 365 -6.28 1.55 -5.14
CA LEU A 365 -7.66 1.92 -5.43
C LEU A 365 -7.78 3.36 -5.95
N LEU A 366 -6.97 4.31 -5.44
CA LEU A 366 -6.91 5.67 -5.98
C LEU A 366 -6.47 5.66 -7.45
N GLY A 367 -5.47 4.82 -7.77
CA GLY A 367 -4.98 4.64 -9.14
C GLY A 367 -5.99 3.97 -10.07
N LEU A 368 -6.82 3.06 -9.55
CA LEU A 368 -7.86 2.38 -10.33
C LEU A 368 -9.09 3.28 -10.57
N THR A 369 -9.51 4.03 -9.55
CA THR A 369 -10.72 4.85 -9.61
C THR A 369 -10.48 6.25 -10.16
N HIS A 370 -9.23 6.72 -10.18
CA HIS A 370 -8.83 8.08 -10.55
C HIS A 370 -9.40 9.17 -9.62
N ILE A 371 -9.64 8.83 -8.35
CA ILE A 371 -10.25 9.72 -7.35
C ILE A 371 -9.32 9.89 -6.17
N GLY A 372 -8.62 11.03 -6.12
CA GLY A 372 -7.72 11.43 -5.03
C GLY A 372 -8.39 12.26 -3.93
N SER A 373 -9.72 12.31 -3.84
CA SER A 373 -10.43 13.21 -2.92
C SER A 373 -10.24 12.82 -1.45
N ARG A 374 -9.74 13.75 -0.62
CA ARG A 374 -9.55 13.53 0.84
C ARG A 374 -10.87 13.28 1.56
N ARG A 375 -11.93 13.98 1.16
CA ARG A 375 -13.26 13.87 1.81
C ARG A 375 -13.83 12.47 1.70
N VAL A 376 -13.63 11.80 0.56
CA VAL A 376 -14.08 10.42 0.34
C VAL A 376 -13.42 9.48 1.35
N VAL A 377 -12.11 9.63 1.58
CA VAL A 377 -11.38 8.85 2.58
C VAL A 377 -11.81 9.20 4.01
N GLN A 378 -12.15 10.45 4.29
CA GLN A 378 -12.71 10.83 5.60
C GLN A 378 -14.11 10.24 5.83
N ILE A 379 -14.96 10.18 4.80
CA ILE A 379 -16.27 9.51 4.91
C ILE A 379 -16.09 8.00 5.10
N SER A 380 -15.02 7.39 4.54
CA SER A 380 -14.77 5.95 4.73
C SER A 380 -14.45 5.59 6.18
N THR A 381 -13.86 6.51 6.96
CA THR A 381 -13.64 6.29 8.40
C THR A 381 -14.95 6.18 9.17
N ALA A 382 -15.97 6.94 8.77
CA ALA A 382 -17.30 6.83 9.37
C ALA A 382 -17.89 5.44 9.13
N PHE A 383 -17.73 4.87 7.94
CA PHE A 383 -18.12 3.47 7.68
C PHE A 383 -17.31 2.47 8.51
N MET A 384 -15.98 2.64 8.64
CA MET A 384 -15.14 1.76 9.45
C MET A 384 -15.54 1.77 10.93
N ILE A 385 -15.81 2.95 11.49
CA ILE A 385 -16.26 3.12 12.88
C ILE A 385 -17.69 2.57 13.03
N PHE A 386 -18.59 2.86 12.10
CA PHE A 386 -19.96 2.36 12.13
C PHE A 386 -20.01 0.83 12.10
N PHE A 387 -19.38 0.19 11.11
CA PHE A 387 -19.41 -1.27 10.98
C PHE A 387 -18.57 -2.02 12.02
N SER A 388 -17.62 -1.35 12.68
CA SER A 388 -16.94 -1.94 13.84
C SER A 388 -17.82 -1.95 15.09
N ILE A 389 -18.66 -0.92 15.29
CA ILE A 389 -19.62 -0.87 16.40
C ILE A 389 -20.81 -1.81 16.16
N PHE A 390 -21.36 -1.80 14.95
CA PHE A 390 -22.50 -2.62 14.57
C PHE A 390 -22.05 -3.97 14.01
N GLY A 391 -21.67 -4.86 14.93
CA GLY A 391 -20.92 -6.08 14.66
C GLY A 391 -21.55 -7.04 13.65
N LYS A 392 -22.88 -7.18 13.60
CA LYS A 392 -23.57 -8.04 12.62
C LYS A 392 -23.39 -7.55 11.18
N PHE A 393 -23.47 -6.23 10.96
CA PHE A 393 -23.26 -5.64 9.64
C PHE A 393 -21.79 -5.74 9.24
N GLY A 394 -20.86 -5.47 10.16
CA GLY A 394 -19.43 -5.70 9.92
C GLY A 394 -19.12 -7.17 9.60
N ALA A 395 -19.75 -8.10 10.32
CA ALA A 395 -19.58 -9.54 10.11
C ALA A 395 -20.14 -10.01 8.76
N LEU A 396 -21.22 -9.40 8.26
CA LEU A 396 -21.76 -9.68 6.92
C LEU A 396 -20.70 -9.42 5.85
N PHE A 397 -20.08 -8.24 5.85
CA PHE A 397 -19.04 -7.93 4.86
C PHE A 397 -17.74 -8.69 5.14
N ALA A 398 -17.41 -8.98 6.40
CA ALA A 398 -16.25 -9.78 6.76
C ALA A 398 -16.40 -11.27 6.39
N SER A 399 -17.61 -11.72 6.07
CA SER A 399 -17.91 -13.09 5.60
C SER A 399 -17.61 -13.31 4.12
N ILE A 400 -17.30 -12.23 3.38
CA ILE A 400 -16.89 -12.31 1.97
C ILE A 400 -15.66 -13.24 1.86
N PRO A 401 -15.69 -14.26 0.98
CA PRO A 401 -14.56 -15.16 0.79
C PRO A 401 -13.24 -14.44 0.49
N LEU A 402 -12.17 -14.83 1.19
CA LEU A 402 -10.81 -14.28 1.00
C LEU A 402 -10.29 -14.33 -0.46
N PRO A 403 -10.60 -15.36 -1.27
CA PRO A 403 -10.20 -15.41 -2.69
C PRO A 403 -10.71 -14.22 -3.52
N ILE A 404 -11.85 -13.61 -3.16
CA ILE A 404 -12.37 -12.40 -3.82
C ILE A 404 -11.44 -11.21 -3.54
N PHE A 405 -11.06 -11.00 -2.28
CA PHE A 405 -10.11 -9.95 -1.91
C PHE A 405 -8.73 -10.17 -2.54
N ALA A 406 -8.26 -11.42 -2.58
CA ALA A 406 -7.01 -11.79 -3.20
C ALA A 406 -6.97 -11.43 -4.71
N ALA A 407 -8.07 -11.66 -5.42
CA ALA A 407 -8.21 -11.28 -6.83
C ALA A 407 -8.18 -9.75 -7.04
N ILE A 408 -8.80 -8.99 -6.14
CA ILE A 408 -8.72 -7.52 -6.16
C ILE A 408 -7.26 -7.08 -5.95
N TYR A 409 -6.55 -7.69 -5.01
CA TYR A 409 -5.15 -7.33 -4.70
C TYR A 409 -4.20 -7.56 -5.86
N CYS A 410 -4.43 -8.58 -6.71
CA CYS A 410 -3.64 -8.76 -7.94
C CYS A 410 -3.62 -7.51 -8.81
N ILE A 411 -4.75 -6.80 -8.93
CA ILE A 411 -4.85 -5.58 -9.75
C ILE A 411 -4.32 -4.38 -8.95
N LEU A 412 -4.80 -4.17 -7.72
CA LEU A 412 -4.46 -2.98 -6.94
C LEU A 412 -2.95 -2.89 -6.64
N LEU A 413 -2.33 -4.02 -6.28
CA LEU A 413 -0.88 -4.06 -6.02
C LEU A 413 -0.06 -3.83 -7.30
N GLY A 414 -0.54 -4.31 -8.45
CA GLY A 414 0.06 -4.05 -9.75
C GLY A 414 0.02 -2.57 -10.13
N VAL A 415 -1.12 -1.89 -9.89
CA VAL A 415 -1.27 -0.45 -10.10
C VAL A 415 -0.31 0.34 -9.19
N VAL A 416 -0.16 -0.05 -7.92
CA VAL A 416 0.84 0.58 -7.02
C VAL A 416 2.25 0.39 -7.55
N ALA A 417 2.61 -0.82 -8.00
CA ALA A 417 3.92 -1.09 -8.55
C ALA A 417 4.21 -0.19 -9.77
N ALA A 418 3.25 -0.09 -10.69
CA ALA A 418 3.34 0.79 -11.85
C ALA A 418 3.47 2.26 -11.45
N SER A 419 2.75 2.72 -10.41
CA SER A 419 2.90 4.09 -9.90
C SER A 419 4.32 4.37 -9.40
N GLY A 420 5.01 3.38 -8.84
CA GLY A 420 6.41 3.49 -8.46
C GLY A 420 7.34 3.68 -9.66
N ILE A 421 7.13 2.91 -10.72
CA ILE A 421 7.90 3.01 -11.98
C ILE A 421 7.80 4.43 -12.56
N THR A 422 6.65 5.10 -12.44
CA THR A 422 6.48 6.45 -13.00
C THR A 422 7.40 7.50 -12.38
N PHE A 423 7.99 7.28 -11.19
CA PHE A 423 8.99 8.20 -10.62
C PHE A 423 10.31 8.21 -11.40
N ILE A 424 10.55 7.22 -12.25
CA ILE A 424 11.77 7.14 -13.07
C ILE A 424 11.88 8.31 -14.05
N GLN A 425 10.76 8.93 -14.42
CA GLN A 425 10.72 10.09 -15.32
C GLN A 425 11.48 11.32 -14.77
N PHE A 426 11.73 11.37 -13.46
CA PHE A 426 12.43 12.47 -12.80
C PHE A 426 13.94 12.25 -12.70
N ALA A 427 14.45 11.11 -13.18
CA ALA A 427 15.86 10.78 -13.23
C ALA A 427 16.32 10.49 -14.66
N ASN A 428 17.63 10.50 -14.91
CA ASN A 428 18.18 10.19 -16.23
C ASN A 428 18.14 8.68 -16.50
N ASN A 429 17.24 8.26 -17.39
CA ASN A 429 17.07 6.85 -17.77
C ASN A 429 18.16 6.30 -18.68
N ASN A 430 18.97 7.17 -19.29
CA ASN A 430 20.08 6.77 -20.17
C ASN A 430 21.39 6.54 -19.40
N SER A 431 21.38 6.68 -18.06
CA SER A 431 22.55 6.47 -17.23
C SER A 431 22.64 5.02 -16.76
N MET A 432 23.71 4.31 -17.15
CA MET A 432 23.98 2.94 -16.70
C MET A 432 24.08 2.81 -15.17
N ARG A 433 24.55 3.87 -14.49
CA ARG A 433 24.57 3.96 -13.02
C ARG A 433 23.16 3.84 -12.45
N ASN A 434 22.21 4.60 -12.98
CA ASN A 434 20.83 4.61 -12.48
C ASN A 434 20.12 3.29 -12.78
N ILE A 435 20.34 2.72 -13.97
CA ILE A 435 19.84 1.40 -14.33
C ILE A 435 20.39 0.34 -13.36
N TYR A 436 21.68 0.42 -13.02
CA TYR A 436 22.31 -0.48 -12.05
C TYR A 436 21.71 -0.34 -10.65
N VAL A 437 21.61 0.88 -10.11
CA VAL A 437 20.98 1.15 -8.80
C VAL A 437 19.56 0.60 -8.76
N LEU A 438 18.75 0.91 -9.78
CA LEU A 438 17.36 0.47 -9.88
C LEU A 438 17.25 -1.06 -9.96
N GLY A 439 17.99 -1.68 -10.88
CA GLY A 439 17.93 -3.12 -11.13
C GLY A 439 18.37 -3.95 -9.94
N VAL A 440 19.51 -3.59 -9.32
CA VAL A 440 20.02 -4.28 -8.13
C VAL A 440 19.07 -4.11 -6.95
N SER A 441 18.54 -2.91 -6.73
CA SER A 441 17.59 -2.65 -5.62
C SER A 441 16.27 -3.41 -5.79
N LEU A 442 15.73 -3.47 -7.00
CA LEU A 442 14.52 -4.25 -7.30
C LEU A 442 14.75 -5.75 -7.09
N PHE A 443 15.87 -6.27 -7.61
CA PHE A 443 16.16 -7.70 -7.53
C PHE A 443 16.42 -8.14 -6.08
N LEU A 444 17.32 -7.46 -5.37
CA LEU A 444 17.65 -7.77 -3.98
C LEU A 444 16.46 -7.54 -3.04
N GLY A 445 15.65 -6.52 -3.32
CA GLY A 445 14.44 -6.24 -2.57
C GLY A 445 13.33 -7.29 -2.73
N LEU A 446 13.40 -8.19 -3.71
CA LEU A 446 12.54 -9.39 -3.77
C LEU A 446 13.26 -10.65 -3.27
N SER A 447 14.52 -10.84 -3.68
CA SER A 447 15.25 -12.08 -3.42
C SER A 447 15.62 -12.25 -1.95
N ILE A 448 16.03 -11.20 -1.25
CA ILE A 448 16.36 -11.27 0.19
C ILE A 448 15.12 -11.59 1.02
N PRO A 449 14.00 -10.86 0.93
CA PRO A 449 12.79 -11.23 1.68
C PRO A 449 12.31 -12.65 1.36
N GLN A 450 12.42 -13.09 0.11
CA GLN A 450 12.05 -14.44 -0.27
C GLN A 450 12.96 -15.49 0.37
N TYR A 451 14.27 -15.26 0.43
CA TYR A 451 15.20 -16.11 1.17
C TYR A 451 14.83 -16.18 2.65
N PHE A 452 14.53 -15.04 3.28
CA PHE A 452 14.10 -15.00 4.68
C PHE A 452 12.78 -15.75 4.89
N ALA A 453 11.82 -15.61 3.97
CA ALA A 453 10.54 -16.31 4.04
C ALA A 453 10.68 -17.83 3.91
N MET A 454 11.52 -18.30 2.98
CA MET A 454 11.79 -19.73 2.76
C MET A 454 12.54 -20.39 3.93
N ASN A 455 13.44 -19.65 4.58
CA ASN A 455 14.26 -20.14 5.68
C ASN A 455 13.73 -19.76 7.07
N THR A 456 12.52 -19.20 7.14
CA THR A 456 11.82 -19.06 8.42
C THR A 456 11.23 -20.42 8.78
N THR A 457 11.66 -20.99 9.90
CA THR A 457 11.13 -22.29 10.36
C THR A 457 9.65 -22.20 10.70
N TYR A 458 8.99 -23.35 10.82
CA TYR A 458 7.62 -23.41 11.34
C TYR A 458 7.49 -22.67 12.69
N ASP A 459 8.55 -22.73 13.49
CA ASP A 459 8.70 -22.07 14.79
C ASP A 459 8.97 -20.56 14.69
N GLY A 460 8.91 -19.96 13.50
CA GLY A 460 8.99 -18.51 13.30
C GLY A 460 10.40 -17.92 13.48
N HIS A 461 11.43 -18.78 13.58
CA HIS A 461 12.81 -18.34 13.62
C HIS A 461 13.33 -18.14 12.20
N GLY A 462 13.69 -16.89 11.88
CA GLY A 462 14.31 -16.55 10.61
C GLY A 462 15.77 -16.99 10.50
N PRO A 463 16.44 -16.66 9.38
CA PRO A 463 17.84 -17.01 9.12
C PRO A 463 18.82 -16.44 10.15
N VAL A 464 18.54 -15.26 10.70
CA VAL A 464 19.40 -14.64 11.70
C VAL A 464 19.20 -15.31 13.04
N ARG A 465 20.24 -16.02 13.50
CA ARG A 465 20.28 -16.79 14.75
C ARG A 465 21.50 -16.38 15.58
N SER A 466 21.29 -15.47 16.52
CA SER A 466 22.23 -15.13 17.58
C SER A 466 21.63 -15.48 18.95
N ASP A 467 22.44 -15.47 20.00
CA ASP A 467 21.97 -15.65 21.38
C ASP A 467 21.03 -14.52 21.83
N ALA A 468 21.04 -13.38 21.13
CA ALA A 468 20.15 -12.25 21.34
C ALA A 468 18.84 -12.41 20.54
N GLY A 469 17.84 -13.08 21.13
CA GLY A 469 16.53 -13.29 20.49
C GLY A 469 15.83 -12.00 20.03
N TRP A 470 16.00 -10.90 20.77
CA TRP A 470 15.47 -9.58 20.37
C TRP A 470 16.13 -9.04 19.09
N PHE A 471 17.44 -9.24 18.93
CA PHE A 471 18.21 -8.80 17.77
C PHE A 471 17.81 -9.60 16.53
N ASN A 472 17.63 -10.91 16.70
CA ASN A 472 17.12 -11.79 15.64
C ASN A 472 15.75 -11.31 15.15
N ASN A 473 14.84 -10.97 16.06
CA ASN A 473 13.50 -10.49 15.71
C ASN A 473 13.55 -9.18 14.91
N ILE A 474 14.43 -8.23 15.28
CA ILE A 474 14.59 -6.98 14.53
C ILE A 474 15.09 -7.27 13.11
N LEU A 475 16.22 -7.98 12.98
CA LEU A 475 16.85 -8.20 11.68
C LEU A 475 15.97 -9.04 10.76
N ASN A 476 15.38 -10.12 11.27
CA ASN A 476 14.46 -10.94 10.49
C ASN A 476 13.26 -10.11 10.03
N THR A 477 12.72 -9.21 10.87
CA THR A 477 11.60 -8.32 10.47
C THR A 477 12.00 -7.33 9.38
N ILE A 478 13.18 -6.70 9.50
CA ILE A 478 13.70 -5.72 8.53
C ILE A 478 13.94 -6.36 7.17
N PHE A 479 14.65 -7.49 7.13
CA PHE A 479 15.05 -8.15 5.88
C PHE A 479 13.92 -8.95 5.23
N SER A 480 12.85 -9.29 5.95
CA SER A 480 11.62 -9.84 5.37
C SER A 480 10.70 -8.79 4.75
N SER A 481 11.02 -7.50 4.84
CA SER A 481 10.23 -6.43 4.24
C SER A 481 10.83 -5.98 2.90
N PRO A 482 10.20 -6.29 1.76
CA PRO A 482 10.71 -5.92 0.42
C PRO A 482 11.03 -4.44 0.26
N ALA A 483 10.14 -3.58 0.75
CA ALA A 483 10.32 -2.13 0.70
C ALA A 483 11.52 -1.65 1.53
N THR A 484 11.78 -2.31 2.66
CA THR A 484 12.86 -1.93 3.58
C THR A 484 14.21 -2.38 3.03
N VAL A 485 14.28 -3.57 2.44
CA VAL A 485 15.47 -4.01 1.71
C VAL A 485 15.75 -3.09 0.53
N ALA A 486 14.72 -2.73 -0.24
CA ALA A 486 14.84 -1.81 -1.38
C ALA A 486 15.41 -0.44 -0.98
N ILE A 487 14.92 0.13 0.14
CA ILE A 487 15.38 1.45 0.58
C ILE A 487 16.81 1.39 1.10
N ILE A 488 17.19 0.32 1.81
CA ILE A 488 18.56 0.14 2.31
C ILE A 488 19.52 -0.02 1.13
N VAL A 489 19.27 -0.97 0.23
CA VAL A 489 20.12 -1.26 -0.93
C VAL A 489 20.19 -0.04 -1.86
N GLY A 490 19.04 0.55 -2.19
CA GLY A 490 18.97 1.70 -3.08
C GLY A 490 19.70 2.91 -2.51
N THR A 491 19.52 3.22 -1.23
CA THR A 491 20.20 4.34 -0.58
C THR A 491 21.72 4.11 -0.52
N VAL A 492 22.17 2.90 -0.19
CA VAL A 492 23.60 2.57 -0.17
C VAL A 492 24.20 2.75 -1.57
N LEU A 493 23.64 2.10 -2.58
CA LEU A 493 24.18 2.14 -3.94
C LEU A 493 24.14 3.55 -4.55
N ASP A 494 23.06 4.30 -4.33
CA ASP A 494 22.92 5.64 -4.88
C ASP A 494 23.83 6.67 -4.20
N ASN A 495 24.29 6.43 -2.97
CA ASN A 495 25.22 7.33 -2.29
C ASN A 495 26.69 6.89 -2.40
N THR A 496 26.98 5.62 -2.72
CA THR A 496 28.36 5.15 -2.94
C THR A 496 28.83 5.25 -4.38
N LEU A 497 27.92 5.17 -5.36
CA LEU A 497 28.28 5.29 -6.78
C LEU A 497 28.40 6.75 -7.20
N GLU A 498 29.58 7.13 -7.70
CA GLU A 498 29.85 8.46 -8.24
C GLU A 498 28.85 8.83 -9.35
N ALA A 499 28.19 9.97 -9.20
CA ALA A 499 27.33 10.53 -10.23
C ALA A 499 28.14 11.50 -11.08
N LYS A 500 28.12 11.33 -12.40
CA LYS A 500 28.81 12.25 -13.33
C LYS A 500 28.16 13.65 -13.31
N GLN A 501 26.84 13.70 -13.14
CA GLN A 501 26.07 14.94 -13.01
C GLN A 501 25.02 14.79 -11.89
N LEU A 502 24.79 15.85 -11.11
CA LEU A 502 23.76 15.89 -10.06
C LEU A 502 22.34 15.65 -10.62
N ASP A 503 22.12 16.07 -11.87
CA ASP A 503 20.87 15.91 -12.61
C ASP A 503 20.56 14.45 -12.91
N ASP A 504 21.57 13.58 -12.99
CA ASP A 504 21.37 12.16 -13.30
C ASP A 504 20.46 11.49 -12.27
N ARG A 505 20.61 11.83 -11.00
CA ARG A 505 19.85 11.24 -9.88
C ARG A 505 18.42 11.79 -9.76
N GLY A 506 18.11 12.91 -10.40
CA GLY A 506 16.85 13.64 -10.20
C GLY A 506 16.80 14.49 -8.92
N ILE A 507 17.96 14.77 -8.30
CA ILE A 507 18.05 15.61 -7.09
C ILE A 507 17.54 17.05 -7.30
N PRO A 508 17.80 17.73 -8.43
CA PRO A 508 17.29 19.09 -8.64
C PRO A 508 15.76 19.14 -8.56
N TRP A 509 15.07 18.13 -9.07
CA TRP A 509 13.61 18.01 -8.95
C TRP A 509 13.17 17.68 -7.52
N TRP A 510 13.94 16.89 -6.78
CA TRP A 510 13.58 16.48 -5.40
C TRP A 510 13.82 17.57 -4.35
N LYS A 511 14.84 18.41 -4.55
CA LYS A 511 15.31 19.40 -3.57
C LYS A 511 14.24 20.40 -3.11
N PRO A 512 13.37 20.96 -3.98
CA PRO A 512 12.25 21.80 -3.55
C PRO A 512 11.33 21.12 -2.55
N PHE A 513 11.10 19.81 -2.69
CA PHE A 513 10.23 19.05 -1.78
C PHE A 513 10.91 18.73 -0.45
N GLN A 514 12.24 18.75 -0.34
CA GLN A 514 12.92 18.50 0.93
C GLN A 514 12.74 19.66 1.92
N HIS A 515 12.45 20.87 1.43
CA HIS A 515 12.31 22.08 2.25
C HIS A 515 10.86 22.53 2.36
N ARG A 516 10.47 23.01 3.55
CA ARG A 516 9.11 23.52 3.80
C ARG A 516 8.68 24.62 2.83
N LYS A 517 9.57 25.58 2.53
CA LYS A 517 9.32 26.71 1.63
C LYS A 517 9.83 26.48 0.21
N GLY A 518 10.17 25.24 -0.15
CA GLY A 518 10.75 24.95 -1.46
C GLY A 518 9.72 24.92 -2.60
N ASP A 519 8.47 24.53 -2.31
CA ASP A 519 7.35 24.60 -3.26
C ASP A 519 6.14 25.30 -2.63
N VAL A 520 5.61 26.30 -3.31
CA VAL A 520 4.42 27.08 -2.91
C VAL A 520 3.16 26.23 -2.77
N ARG A 521 3.03 25.14 -3.53
CA ARG A 521 1.87 24.22 -3.47
C ARG A 521 1.87 23.34 -2.22
N THR A 522 3.01 23.28 -1.52
CA THR A 522 3.14 22.50 -0.27
C THR A 522 2.11 22.96 0.76
N GLU A 523 1.90 24.27 0.90
CA GLU A 523 0.94 24.83 1.85
C GLU A 523 -0.51 24.50 1.44
N GLU A 524 -0.80 24.45 0.15
CA GLU A 524 -2.12 24.08 -0.36
C GLU A 524 -2.50 22.65 0.03
N PHE A 525 -1.60 21.69 -0.15
CA PHE A 525 -1.89 20.28 0.14
C PHE A 525 -1.79 19.95 1.63
N TYR A 526 -0.74 20.43 2.32
CA TYR A 526 -0.30 19.88 3.61
C TYR A 526 -0.53 20.77 4.84
N SER A 527 -1.05 21.99 4.66
CA SER A 527 -1.43 22.89 5.77
C SER A 527 -2.33 22.21 6.80
N TYR A 528 -2.28 22.60 8.08
CA TYR A 528 -3.23 22.05 9.06
C TYR A 528 -4.65 22.56 8.80
N PRO A 529 -5.69 21.78 9.16
CA PRO A 529 -7.07 22.29 9.17
C PRO A 529 -7.23 23.32 10.30
N LEU A 530 -7.90 24.44 10.02
CA LEU A 530 -8.09 25.55 10.98
C LEU A 530 -6.74 26.18 11.40
N ARG A 531 -6.75 27.35 12.07
CA ARG A 531 -5.56 28.09 12.52
C ARG A 531 -4.75 27.38 13.63
N ILE A 532 -4.76 26.05 13.67
CA ILE A 532 -3.97 25.20 14.58
C ILE A 532 -2.47 25.46 14.40
N ASN A 533 -2.05 25.95 13.22
CA ASN A 533 -0.72 26.47 12.96
C ASN A 533 -0.24 27.50 13.99
N GLU A 534 -1.14 28.24 14.63
CA GLU A 534 -0.79 29.28 15.62
C GLU A 534 -0.39 28.68 16.98
N TYR A 535 -0.77 27.43 17.26
CA TYR A 535 -0.55 26.76 18.55
C TYR A 535 0.54 25.68 18.51
N ILE A 536 1.01 25.31 17.31
CA ILE A 536 2.04 24.29 17.13
C ILE A 536 3.41 24.98 17.05
N PRO A 537 4.42 24.52 17.81
CA PRO A 537 5.77 25.08 17.72
C PRO A 537 6.32 25.03 16.28
N THR A 538 7.04 26.08 15.86
CA THR A 538 7.62 26.20 14.51
C THR A 538 8.50 25.04 14.07
N ARG A 539 9.01 24.23 15.01
CA ARG A 539 9.78 23.01 14.72
C ARG A 539 8.92 21.84 14.21
N PHE A 540 7.60 21.87 14.46
CA PHE A 540 6.61 20.87 14.06
C PHE A 540 5.65 21.38 12.97
N LEU A 541 5.86 22.63 12.52
CA LEU A 541 5.23 23.26 11.37
C LEU A 541 6.19 23.23 10.19
#